data_AF-D2QS42-F1
#
_entry.id   AF-D2QS42-F1
#
_cell.length_a   1.000
_cell.length_b   1.000
_cell.length_c   1.000
_cell.angle_alpha   90.00
_cell.angle_beta   90.00
_cell.angle_gamma   90.00
#
_symmetry.space_group_name_H-M   'P 1'
#
loop_
_entity.id
_entity.type
_entity.pdbx_description
1 polymer ?
#
loop_
_entity_poly.entity_id
_entity_poly.type
_entity_poly.pdbx_seq_one_letter_code
_entity_poly.pdbx_strand_id
1 'polypeptide(L)'
;MIELVLIAILSLLAQLFLPWWSLAIVAFGICFWRSQRAGGAFLQGFVGVAIVWLLYAGLLHAQTDGVFTGRMSELLFKTNTTVLPLLVVTLLGGLVGGLAGLSGFLVKKATVK
;
A
#
# COMPACT_ATOMS: atom_id res chain seq x y z
N MET A 1 0.71 5.86 -15.04
CA MET A 1 0.76 6.93 -14.00
C MET A 1 -0.62 7.24 -13.45
N ILE A 2 -1.66 7.31 -14.29
CA ILE A 2 -3.04 7.51 -13.84
C ILE A 2 -3.51 6.39 -12.89
N GLU A 3 -3.08 5.15 -13.13
CA GLU A 3 -3.39 4.00 -12.28
C GLU A 3 -2.88 4.18 -10.84
N LEU A 4 -1.68 4.75 -10.68
CA LEU A 4 -1.11 5.02 -9.35
C LEU A 4 -1.97 6.01 -8.58
N VAL A 5 -2.38 7.10 -9.22
CA VAL A 5 -3.24 8.13 -8.60
C VAL A 5 -4.60 7.54 -8.23
N LEU A 6 -5.20 6.74 -9.12
CA LEU A 6 -6.46 6.05 -8.84
C LEU A 6 -6.32 5.08 -7.67
N ILE A 7 -5.27 4.24 -7.66
CA ILE A 7 -5.02 3.31 -6.56
C ILE A 7 -4.85 4.08 -5.26
N ALA A 8 -4.04 5.14 -5.22
CA ALA A 8 -3.81 5.92 -4.01
C ALA A 8 -5.10 6.55 -3.46
N ILE A 9 -5.88 7.24 -4.31
CA ILE A 9 -7.12 7.91 -3.89
C ILE A 9 -8.17 6.90 -3.45
N LEU A 10 -8.43 5.86 -4.25
CA LEU A 10 -9.46 4.87 -3.93
C LEU A 10 -9.07 4.01 -2.73
N SER A 11 -7.78 3.70 -2.56
CA SER A 11 -7.28 2.99 -1.39
C SER A 11 -7.43 3.82 -0.12
N LEU A 12 -7.11 5.12 -0.19
CA LEU A 12 -7.33 6.06 0.91
C LEU A 12 -8.81 6.14 1.30
N LEU A 13 -9.72 6.25 0.32
CA LEU A 13 -11.16 6.28 0.59
C LEU A 13 -11.67 4.93 1.13
N ALA A 14 -11.22 3.81 0.57
CA ALA A 14 -11.65 2.47 0.97
C ALA A 14 -11.30 2.19 2.43
N GLN A 15 -10.09 2.53 2.88
CA GLN A 15 -9.66 2.26 4.25
C GLN A 15 -10.38 3.12 5.32
N LEU A 16 -11.12 4.18 4.93
CA LEU A 16 -11.93 4.95 5.87
C LEU A 16 -13.17 4.17 6.33
N PHE A 17 -13.67 3.26 5.49
CA PHE A 17 -14.89 2.49 5.74
C PHE A 17 -14.63 0.99 5.91
N LEU A 18 -13.55 0.51 5.28
CA LEU A 18 -13.18 -0.91 5.24
C LEU A 18 -11.86 -1.14 5.97
N PRO A 19 -11.57 -2.37 6.41
CA PRO A 19 -10.28 -2.70 6.97
C PRO A 19 -9.16 -2.56 5.93
N TRP A 20 -7.92 -2.56 6.43
CA TRP A 20 -6.71 -2.34 5.65
C TRP A 20 -6.49 -3.30 4.47
N TRP A 21 -7.07 -4.51 4.45
CA TRP A 21 -6.95 -5.43 3.31
C TRP A 21 -7.66 -4.92 2.05
N SER A 22 -8.58 -3.94 2.18
CA SER A 22 -9.32 -3.35 1.04
C SER A 22 -8.41 -2.76 -0.04
N LEU A 23 -7.23 -2.27 0.34
CA LEU A 23 -6.22 -1.71 -0.56
C LEU A 23 -5.79 -2.72 -1.64
N ALA A 24 -5.73 -4.01 -1.28
CA ALA A 24 -5.38 -5.08 -2.21
C ALA A 24 -6.47 -5.26 -3.28
N ILE A 25 -7.75 -5.19 -2.89
CA ILE A 25 -8.88 -5.28 -3.83
C ILE A 25 -8.88 -4.10 -4.80
N VAL A 26 -8.63 -2.89 -4.28
CA VAL A 26 -8.51 -1.68 -5.10
C VAL A 26 -7.36 -1.80 -6.11
N ALA A 27 -6.16 -2.17 -5.64
CA ALA A 27 -5.00 -2.34 -6.51
C ALA A 27 -5.23 -3.41 -7.59
N PHE A 28 -5.82 -4.55 -7.20
CA PHE A 28 -6.22 -5.60 -8.12
C PHE A 28 -7.19 -5.08 -9.18
N GLY A 29 -8.28 -4.43 -8.79
CA GLY A 29 -9.33 -3.96 -9.70
C GLY A 29 -8.82 -2.93 -10.71
N ILE A 30 -8.02 -1.95 -10.25
CA ILE A 30 -7.47 -0.92 -11.14
C ILE A 30 -6.47 -1.52 -12.13
N CYS A 31 -5.58 -2.41 -11.68
CA CYS A 31 -4.62 -3.04 -12.58
C CYS A 31 -5.28 -4.05 -13.53
N PHE A 32 -6.32 -4.76 -13.09
CA PHE A 32 -7.15 -5.60 -13.95
C PHE A 32 -7.81 -4.79 -15.07
N TRP A 33 -8.34 -3.60 -14.75
CA TRP A 33 -9.02 -2.79 -15.76
C TRP A 33 -8.03 -2.16 -16.76
N ARG A 34 -7.01 -1.46 -16.26
CA ARG A 34 -6.24 -0.52 -17.09
C ARG A 34 -4.83 -0.96 -17.42
N SER A 35 -4.19 -1.79 -16.58
CA SER A 35 -2.77 -2.07 -16.76
C SER A 35 -2.49 -2.84 -18.06
N GLN A 36 -1.34 -2.54 -18.67
CA GLN A 36 -0.90 -3.06 -19.96
C GLN A 36 0.38 -3.91 -19.83
N ARG A 37 1.15 -3.75 -18.74
CA ARG A 37 2.43 -4.43 -18.53
C ARG A 37 2.53 -4.91 -17.09
N ALA A 38 3.04 -6.12 -16.90
CA ALA A 38 3.20 -6.75 -15.59
C ALA A 38 4.02 -5.90 -14.61
N GLY A 39 5.23 -5.47 -15.01
CA GLY A 39 6.08 -4.63 -14.17
C GLY A 39 5.45 -3.27 -13.84
N GLY A 40 4.69 -2.70 -14.79
CA GLY A 40 3.92 -1.48 -14.56
C GLY A 40 2.80 -1.67 -13.54
N ALA A 41 2.07 -2.78 -13.61
CA ALA A 41 1.01 -3.12 -12.65
C ALA A 41 1.57 -3.26 -11.23
N PHE A 42 2.68 -3.99 -11.08
CA PHE A 42 3.35 -4.15 -9.80
C PHE A 42 3.81 -2.81 -9.23
N LEU A 43 4.54 -2.00 -10.01
CA LEU A 43 5.05 -0.71 -9.54
C LEU A 43 3.94 0.27 -9.18
N GLN A 44 2.87 0.33 -9.98
CA GLN A 44 1.74 1.22 -9.70
C GLN A 44 0.99 0.81 -8.43
N GLY A 45 0.75 -0.50 -8.24
CA GLY A 45 0.15 -1.02 -7.01
C GLY A 45 1.05 -0.81 -5.79
N PHE A 46 2.35 -1.09 -5.94
CA PHE A 46 3.33 -0.95 -4.87
C PHE A 46 3.47 0.49 -4.41
N VAL A 47 3.78 1.40 -5.33
CA VAL A 47 4.01 2.81 -4.98
C VAL A 47 2.70 3.46 -4.53
N GLY A 48 1.57 3.13 -5.17
CA GLY A 48 0.26 3.66 -4.80
C GLY A 48 -0.10 3.34 -3.35
N VAL A 49 -0.02 2.06 -2.94
CA VAL A 49 -0.34 1.66 -1.57
C VAL A 49 0.73 2.09 -0.57
N ALA A 50 2.02 2.02 -0.94
CA ALA A 50 3.12 2.48 -0.09
C ALA A 50 2.97 3.97 0.28
N ILE A 51 2.61 4.84 -0.68
CA ILE A 51 2.39 6.26 -0.39
C ILE A 51 1.24 6.45 0.60
N VAL A 52 0.11 5.76 0.41
CA VAL A 52 -1.04 5.87 1.32
C VAL A 52 -0.64 5.46 2.74
N TRP A 53 0.08 4.35 2.89
CA TRP A 53 0.49 3.84 4.19
C TRP A 53 1.61 4.66 4.84
N LEU A 54 2.55 5.17 4.07
CA LEU A 54 3.59 6.06 4.58
C LEU A 54 2.97 7.34 5.15
N LEU A 55 2.05 7.96 4.40
CA LEU A 55 1.34 9.16 4.85
C LEU A 55 0.48 8.86 6.07
N TYR A 56 -0.29 7.76 6.06
CA TYR A 56 -1.16 7.40 7.17
C TYR A 56 -0.38 7.07 8.45
N ALA A 57 0.70 6.27 8.35
CA ALA A 57 1.56 5.96 9.48
C ALA A 57 2.30 7.22 9.99
N GLY A 58 2.73 8.11 9.09
CA GLY A 58 3.35 9.39 9.45
C GLY A 58 2.39 10.33 10.17
N LEU A 59 1.13 10.39 9.73
CA LEU A 59 0.08 11.16 10.41
C LEU A 59 -0.18 10.64 11.83
N LEU A 60 -0.31 9.32 11.99
CA LEU A 60 -0.48 8.70 13.32
C LEU A 60 0.74 8.91 14.22
N HIS A 61 1.94 8.86 13.65
CA HIS A 61 3.17 9.17 14.37
C HIS A 61 3.13 10.60 14.92
N ALA A 62 2.79 11.58 14.09
CA ALA A 62 2.69 12.99 14.48
C ALA A 62 1.58 13.25 15.50
N GLN A 63 0.42 12.58 15.38
CA GLN A 63 -0.70 12.74 16.32
C GLN A 63 -0.43 12.14 17.71
N THR A 64 0.52 11.21 17.82
CA THR A 64 0.82 10.51 19.07
C THR A 64 2.16 10.94 19.68
N ASP A 65 2.74 12.04 19.18
CA ASP A 65 4.11 12.49 19.53
C ASP A 65 5.15 11.36 19.42
N GLY A 66 4.89 10.40 18.54
CA GLY A 66 5.71 9.23 18.33
C GLY A 66 5.69 8.17 19.42
N VAL A 67 4.93 8.34 20.50
CA VAL A 67 4.91 7.40 21.65
C VAL A 67 4.56 5.97 21.23
N PHE A 68 3.54 5.80 20.39
CA PHE A 68 3.11 4.49 19.92
C PHE A 68 4.20 3.79 19.08
N THR A 69 4.69 4.49 18.07
CA THR A 69 5.79 4.05 17.20
C THR A 69 7.07 3.74 17.97
N GLY A 70 7.41 4.52 18.99
CA GLY A 70 8.57 4.27 19.85
C GLY A 70 8.43 2.96 20.61
N ARG A 71 7.29 2.72 21.25
CA ARG A 71 7.00 1.45 21.95
C ARG A 71 7.01 0.25 21.00
N MET A 72 6.43 0.40 19.81
CA MET A 72 6.46 -0.65 18.78
C MET A 72 7.88 -0.90 18.26
N SER A 73 8.69 0.15 18.14
CA SER A 73 10.09 0.03 17.72
C SER A 73 10.92 -0.74 18.74
N GLU A 74 10.75 -0.44 20.02
CA GLU A 74 11.43 -1.14 21.11
C GLU A 74 10.98 -2.60 21.19
N LEU A 75 9.68 -2.86 21.09
CA LEU A 75 9.12 -4.20 21.14
C LEU A 75 9.58 -5.09 19.98
N LEU A 76 9.54 -4.58 18.75
CA LEU A 76 9.77 -5.36 17.54
C LEU A 76 11.23 -5.40 17.11
N PHE A 77 11.94 -4.28 17.24
CA PHE A 77 13.29 -4.10 16.70
C PHE A 77 14.35 -3.87 17.78
N LYS A 78 13.95 -3.80 19.07
CA LYS A 78 14.86 -3.52 20.21
C LYS A 78 15.70 -2.27 19.99
N THR A 79 15.08 -1.25 19.39
CA THR A 79 15.72 0.02 19.03
C THR A 79 14.77 1.18 19.34
N ASN A 80 15.31 2.38 19.53
CA ASN A 80 14.53 3.58 19.79
C ASN A 80 14.42 4.46 18.52
N THR A 81 14.36 3.84 17.34
CA THR A 81 14.29 4.56 16.07
C THR A 81 12.90 4.44 15.46
N THR A 82 12.31 5.58 15.10
CA THR A 82 10.98 5.64 14.44
C THR A 82 11.01 5.15 13.00
N VAL A 83 12.16 5.26 12.35
CA VAL A 83 12.31 5.01 10.90
C VAL A 83 12.02 3.56 10.53
N LEU A 84 12.46 2.60 11.36
CA LEU A 84 12.31 1.17 11.09
C LEU A 84 10.84 0.74 11.03
N PRO A 85 9.99 1.01 12.04
CA PRO A 85 8.57 0.71 11.97
C PRO A 85 7.87 1.32 10.75
N LEU A 86 8.14 2.60 10.45
CA LEU A 86 7.55 3.28 9.29
C LEU A 86 7.95 2.63 7.97
N LEU A 87 9.23 2.28 7.81
CA LEU A 87 9.72 1.59 6.62
C LEU A 87 9.07 0.22 6.46
N VAL A 88 8.99 -0.57 7.53
CA VAL A 88 8.41 -1.92 7.48
C VAL A 88 6.94 -1.86 7.12
N VAL A 89 6.15 -0.99 7.75
CA VAL A 89 4.74 -0.80 7.43
C VAL A 89 4.60 -0.40 5.96
N THR A 90 5.29 0.66 5.54
CA THR A 90 5.25 1.16 4.15
C THR A 90 5.61 0.08 3.12
N LEU A 91 6.67 -0.69 3.38
CA LEU A 91 7.15 -1.73 2.48
C LEU A 91 6.17 -2.90 2.40
N LEU A 92 5.61 -3.33 3.54
CA LEU A 92 4.62 -4.41 3.57
C LEU A 92 3.33 -4.00 2.86
N GLY A 93 2.82 -2.80 3.13
CA GLY A 93 1.65 -2.25 2.42
C GLY A 93 1.91 -2.16 0.91
N GLY A 94 3.07 -1.64 0.52
CA GLY A 94 3.51 -1.60 -0.87
C GLY A 94 3.58 -2.99 -1.49
N LEU A 95 4.20 -3.98 -0.85
CA LEU A 95 4.28 -5.35 -1.39
C LEU A 95 2.90 -5.96 -1.60
N VAL A 96 1.98 -5.78 -0.64
CA VAL A 96 0.58 -6.24 -0.78
C VAL A 96 -0.09 -5.57 -1.97
N GLY A 97 0.04 -4.24 -2.11
CA GLY A 97 -0.52 -3.50 -3.25
C GLY A 97 0.09 -3.91 -4.59
N GLY A 98 1.41 -4.11 -4.64
CA GLY A 98 2.13 -4.50 -5.84
C GLY A 98 1.79 -5.91 -6.30
N LEU A 99 1.76 -6.88 -5.39
CA LEU A 99 1.36 -8.26 -5.69
C LEU A 99 -0.11 -8.32 -6.12
N ALA A 100 -1.01 -7.61 -5.43
CA ALA A 100 -2.42 -7.56 -5.82
C ALA A 100 -2.62 -6.92 -7.20
N GLY A 101 -1.91 -5.82 -7.49
CA GLY A 101 -1.93 -5.19 -8.80
C GLY A 101 -1.39 -6.11 -9.91
N LEU A 102 -0.30 -6.83 -9.65
CA LEU A 102 0.25 -7.83 -10.57
C LEU A 102 -0.77 -8.95 -10.82
N SER A 103 -1.39 -9.49 -9.78
CA SER A 103 -2.46 -10.48 -9.90
C SER A 103 -3.62 -9.97 -10.75
N GLY A 104 -4.06 -8.72 -10.55
CA GLY A 104 -5.10 -8.10 -11.37
C GLY A 104 -4.75 -8.08 -12.84
N PHE A 105 -3.53 -7.67 -13.18
CA PHE A 105 -3.04 -7.70 -14.55
C PHE A 105 -2.95 -9.13 -15.13
N LEU A 106 -2.45 -10.09 -14.36
CA LEU A 106 -2.31 -11.48 -14.83
C LEU A 106 -3.68 -12.12 -15.09
N VAL A 107 -4.66 -11.87 -14.23
CA VAL A 107 -6.05 -12.33 -14.44
C VAL A 107 -6.62 -11.69 -15.70
N LYS A 108 -6.46 -10.37 -15.89
CA LYS A 108 -6.87 -9.70 -17.14
C LYS A 108 -6.28 -10.38 -18.37
N LYS A 109 -4.97 -10.63 -18.37
CA LYS A 109 -4.27 -11.28 -19.48
C LYS A 109 -4.76 -12.71 -19.74
N ALA A 110 -5.18 -13.43 -18.70
CA ALA A 110 -5.70 -14.79 -18.82
C ALA A 110 -7.16 -14.82 -19.32
N THR A 111 -7.99 -13.84 -18.95
CA THR A 111 -9.43 -13.85 -19.24
C THR A 111 -9.83 -13.00 -20.45
N VAL A 112 -9.15 -11.88 -20.69
CA VAL A 112 -9.45 -10.94 -21.76
C VAL A 112 -8.42 -11.16 -22.87
N LYS A 113 -8.85 -11.84 -23.94
CA LYS A 113 -8.07 -11.99 -25.19
C LYS A 113 -8.09 -10.70 -26.00
#